data_AF-A0A7J6UYI0-F1
#
_entry.id   AF-A0A7J6UYI0-F1
#
_cell.length_a   1.000
_cell.length_b   1.000
_cell.length_c   1.000
_cell.angle_alpha   90.00
_cell.angle_beta   90.00
_cell.angle_gamma   90.00
#
_symmetry.space_group_name_H-M   'P 1'
#
loop_
_entity.id
_entity.type
_entity.pdbx_description
1 polymer ?
#
loop_
_entity_poly.entity_id
_entity_poly.type
_entity_poly.pdbx_seq_one_letter_code
_entity_poly.pdbx_strand_id
1 'polypeptide(L)'
;MDSTPTPFQASFVNSIAIIKGGTHVDHFTSQIIKYVVSHVNKRLAIKHKDAKTTVDVVKTRMWIFVNAVIDSPTFDSQMKEH
;
A
#
# COMPACT_ATOMS: atom_id res chain seq x y z
N MET A 1 7.52 -21.95 -5.34
CA MET A 1 7.95 -20.59 -5.69
C MET A 1 6.70 -19.78 -5.90
N ASP A 2 6.31 -18.98 -4.90
CA ASP A 2 5.15 -18.11 -5.00
C ASP A 2 5.53 -16.92 -5.90
N SER A 3 4.89 -16.82 -7.07
CA SER A 3 5.13 -15.81 -8.09
C SER A 3 4.23 -14.59 -7.93
N THR A 4 3.60 -14.42 -6.76
CA THR A 4 2.82 -13.21 -6.47
C THR A 4 3.75 -11.99 -6.51
N PRO A 5 3.52 -11.01 -7.41
CA PRO A 5 4.36 -9.82 -7.47
C PRO A 5 4.33 -9.12 -6.12
N THR A 6 5.47 -9.06 -5.44
CA THR A 6 5.58 -8.29 -4.21
C THR A 6 5.34 -6.82 -4.55
N PRO A 7 4.36 -6.14 -3.95
CA PRO A 7 4.11 -4.73 -4.24
C PRO A 7 5.37 -3.92 -3.92
N PHE A 8 5.84 -3.10 -4.87
CA PHE A 8 7.01 -2.26 -4.63
C PHE A 8 6.65 -1.14 -3.66
N GLN A 9 7.36 -1.10 -2.54
CA GLN A 9 7.18 -0.14 -1.47
C GLN A 9 8.54 0.32 -0.96
N ALA A 10 8.67 1.62 -0.73
CA ALA A 10 9.78 2.19 0.02
C ALA A 10 9.23 3.15 1.07
N SER A 11 9.76 3.12 2.28
CA SER A 11 9.33 4.06 3.31
C SER A 11 10.42 4.46 4.28
N PHE A 12 10.31 5.67 4.81
CA PHE A 12 11.23 6.26 5.76
C PHE A 12 10.46 6.86 6.93
N VAL A 13 10.97 6.65 8.14
CA VAL A 13 10.48 7.33 9.35
C VAL A 13 11.67 8.01 10.01
N ASN A 14 11.63 9.34 10.14
CA ASN A 14 12.74 10.13 10.69
C ASN A 14 14.10 9.79 10.03
N SER A 15 14.12 9.70 8.70
CA SER A 15 15.28 9.32 7.87
C SER A 15 15.79 7.87 8.01
N ILE A 16 15.10 7.02 8.77
CA ILE A 16 15.40 5.58 8.88
C ILE A 16 14.58 4.82 7.84
N ALA A 17 15.23 4.00 7.02
CA ALA A 17 14.55 3.16 6.02
C ALA A 17 13.78 2.01 6.70
N ILE A 18 12.49 1.89 6.40
CA ILE A 18 11.59 0.86 6.91
C ILE A 18 11.17 -0.07 5.76
N ILE A 19 11.87 -1.19 5.63
CA ILE A 19 11.76 -2.13 4.50
C ILE A 19 10.45 -2.93 4.56
N LYS A 20 10.02 -3.35 5.76
CA LYS A 20 8.78 -4.13 5.96
C LYS A 20 7.50 -3.27 5.90
N GLY A 21 7.63 -1.94 5.87
CA GLY A 21 6.50 -1.01 6.04
C GLY A 21 6.08 -0.85 7.50
N GLY A 22 4.82 -0.50 7.71
CA GLY A 22 4.29 -0.25 9.04
C GLY A 22 2.99 0.54 8.98
N THR A 23 2.49 0.92 10.15
CA THR A 23 1.22 1.65 10.31
C THR A 23 1.20 2.95 9.51
N HIS A 24 2.33 3.64 9.38
CA HIS A 24 2.45 4.85 8.55
C HIS A 24 2.14 4.56 7.08
N VAL A 25 2.66 3.47 6.51
CA VAL A 25 2.38 3.09 5.12
C VAL A 25 0.95 2.59 4.94
N ASP A 26 0.46 1.76 5.86
CA ASP A 26 -0.88 1.16 5.79
C ASP A 26 -1.97 2.22 5.87
N HIS A 27 -1.76 3.25 6.69
CA HIS A 27 -2.68 4.36 6.83
C HIS A 27 -2.91 5.11 5.52
N PHE A 28 -1.83 5.42 4.78
CA PHE A 28 -1.94 6.08 3.47
C PHE A 28 -2.45 5.13 2.39
N THR A 29 -1.89 3.93 2.32
CA THR A 29 -2.22 2.91 1.31
C THR A 29 -3.71 2.57 1.34
N SER A 30 -4.29 2.39 2.54
CA SER A 30 -5.71 2.05 2.69
C SER A 30 -6.63 3.15 2.18
N GLN A 31 -6.28 4.42 2.38
CA GLN A 31 -7.08 5.55 1.90
C GLN A 31 -7.04 5.66 0.38
N ILE A 32 -5.85 5.54 -0.21
CA ILE A 32 -5.64 5.58 -1.66
C ILE A 32 -6.40 4.43 -2.33
N ILE A 33 -6.24 3.20 -1.84
CA ILE A 33 -6.93 2.02 -2.38
C ILE A 33 -8.44 2.21 -2.34
N LYS A 34 -9.01 2.62 -1.20
CA LYS A 34 -10.46 2.83 -1.07
C LYS A 34 -10.98 3.84 -2.09
N TYR A 35 -10.28 4.96 -2.25
CA TYR A 35 -10.63 5.98 -3.22
C TYR A 35 -10.56 5.44 -4.66
N VAL A 36 -9.46 4.78 -5.04
CA VAL A 36 -9.24 4.24 -6.39
C VAL A 36 -10.27 3.18 -6.72
N VAL A 37 -10.54 2.23 -5.82
CA VAL A 37 -11.56 1.19 -6.02
C VAL A 37 -12.93 1.83 -6.25
N SER A 38 -13.32 2.81 -5.43
CA SER A 38 -14.58 3.52 -5.61
C SER A 38 -14.64 4.25 -6.94
N HIS A 39 -13.58 4.98 -7.30
CA HIS A 39 -13.51 5.78 -8.52
C HIS A 39 -13.58 4.89 -9.77
N VAL A 40 -12.78 3.82 -9.81
CA VAL A 40 -12.72 2.89 -10.95
C VAL A 40 -14.03 2.14 -11.10
N ASN A 41 -14.61 1.60 -10.03
CA ASN A 41 -15.88 0.87 -10.11
C ASN A 41 -17.04 1.77 -10.57
N LYS A 42 -17.08 3.04 -10.15
CA LYS A 42 -18.05 4.02 -10.67
C LYS A 42 -17.91 4.22 -12.18
N ARG A 43 -16.68 4.26 -12.70
CA ARG A 43 -16.42 4.38 -14.14
C ARG A 43 -16.74 3.10 -14.91
N LEU A 44 -16.41 1.94 -14.36
CA LEU A 44 -16.71 0.64 -14.96
C LEU A 44 -18.22 0.40 -15.04
N ALA A 45 -19.00 0.79 -14.03
CA ALA A 45 -20.46 0.68 -14.07
C ALA A 45 -21.12 1.41 -15.27
N ILE A 46 -20.46 2.44 -15.81
CA ILE A 46 -20.95 3.18 -16.99
C ILE A 46 -20.53 2.51 -18.30
N LYS A 47 -19.29 2.02 -18.40
CA LYS A 47 -18.69 1.53 -19.67
C LYS A 47 -18.68 0.01 -19.83
N HIS A 48 -18.54 -0.73 -18.74
CA HIS A 48 -18.32 -2.18 -18.69
C HIS A 48 -19.00 -2.77 -17.45
N LYS A 49 -20.32 -3.00 -17.53
CA LYS A 49 -21.17 -3.37 -16.38
C LYS A 49 -20.74 -4.65 -15.64
N ASP A 50 -20.04 -5.56 -16.31
CA ASP A 50 -19.58 -6.83 -15.74
C ASP A 50 -18.18 -6.75 -15.12
N ALA A 51 -17.45 -5.65 -15.33
CA ALA A 51 -16.11 -5.46 -14.80
C ALA A 51 -16.14 -4.83 -13.40
N LYS A 52 -15.41 -5.42 -12.46
CA LYS A 52 -15.19 -4.87 -11.12
C LYS A 52 -13.71 -4.92 -10.75
N THR A 53 -13.24 -3.88 -10.07
CA THR A 53 -11.90 -3.81 -9.49
C THR A 53 -11.99 -4.07 -7.99
N THR A 54 -11.11 -4.93 -7.48
CA THR A 54 -10.99 -5.27 -6.06
C THR A 54 -9.81 -4.53 -5.42
N VAL A 55 -9.77 -4.56 -4.09
CA VAL A 55 -8.66 -4.02 -3.30
C VAL A 55 -7.34 -4.66 -3.69
N ASP A 56 -7.30 -5.99 -3.82
CA ASP A 56 -6.06 -6.73 -4.14
C ASP A 56 -5.51 -6.34 -5.52
N VAL A 57 -6.38 -6.15 -6.51
CA VAL A 57 -5.97 -5.70 -7.85
C VAL A 57 -5.30 -4.34 -7.81
N VAL A 58 -5.83 -3.40 -7.02
CA VAL A 58 -5.22 -2.07 -6.86
C VAL A 58 -3.91 -2.18 -6.08
N LYS A 59 -3.89 -2.94 -4.98
CA LYS A 59 -2.73 -3.10 -4.10
C LYS A 59 -1.52 -3.68 -4.85
N THR A 60 -1.72 -4.74 -5.64
CA THR A 60 -0.65 -5.38 -6.41
C THR A 60 -0.12 -4.50 -7.56
N ARG A 61 -0.93 -3.55 -8.05
CA ARG A 61 -0.56 -2.65 -9.16
C ARG A 61 -0.11 -1.26 -8.69
N MET A 62 0.03 -1.06 -7.38
CA MET A 62 0.39 0.21 -6.80
C MET A 62 1.84 0.18 -6.30
N TRP A 63 2.58 1.23 -6.59
CA TRP A 63 3.89 1.49 -5.99
C TRP A 63 3.79 2.72 -5.09
N ILE A 64 4.36 2.63 -3.90
CA ILE A 64 4.28 3.72 -2.92
C ILE A 64 5.64 4.04 -2.31
N PHE A 65 5.88 5.34 -2.18
CA PHE A 65 7.00 5.90 -1.44
C PHE A 65 6.44 6.78 -0.31
N VAL A 66 6.76 6.46 0.94
CA VAL A 66 6.27 7.21 2.12
C VAL A 66 7.44 7.75 2.93
N ASN A 67 7.53 9.06 3.09
CA ASN A 67 8.43 9.70 4.04
C ASN A 67 7.62 10.32 5.17
N ALA A 68 7.82 9.85 6.40
CA ALA A 68 7.07 10.29 7.56
C ALA A 68 8.01 10.84 8.65
N VAL A 69 7.55 11.91 9.31
CA VAL A 69 8.14 12.41 10.54
C VAL A 69 7.18 12.04 11.67
N ILE A 70 7.62 11.22 12.61
CA ILE A 70 6.79 10.69 13.69
C ILE A 70 7.46 11.01 15.01
N ASP A 71 6.72 11.60 15.94
CA ASP A 71 7.18 11.82 17.30
C ASP A 71 7.14 10.49 18.08
N SER A 72 8.24 10.18 18.79
CA SER A 72 8.39 8.97 19.60
C SER A 72 7.98 7.66 18.88
N PRO A 73 8.56 7.33 17.70
CA PRO A 73 8.17 6.15 16.94
C PRO A 73 8.55 4.86 17.66
N THR A 74 7.66 3.87 17.64
CA THR A 74 7.92 2.52 18.13
C THR A 74 8.16 1.57 16.97
N PHE A 75 9.24 0.81 17.02
CA PHE A 75 9.55 -0.23 16.04
C PHE A 75 9.30 -1.60 16.66
N ASP A 76 8.55 -2.46 15.97
CA ASP A 76 8.41 -3.85 16.39
C ASP A 76 9.78 -4.54 16.25
N SER A 77 10.26 -5.17 17.31
CA SER A 77 11.68 -5.47 17.53
C SER A 77 12.22 -6.64 16.69
N GLN A 78 11.62 -6.94 15.54
CA GLN A 78 12.07 -8.01 14.66
C GLN A 78 12.74 -7.47 13.40
N MET A 79 13.87 -6.78 13.62
CA MET A 79 14.96 -6.71 12.64
C MET A 79 15.88 -7.93 12.82
N LYS A 80 15.34 -9.12 12.62
CA LYS A 80 16.14 -10.25 12.14
C LYS A 80 15.67 -10.55 10.74
N GLU A 81 16.53 -10.22 9.80
CA GLU A 81 16.46 -10.69 8.43
C GLU A 81 16.61 -12.22 8.44
N HIS A 82 15.59 -12.92 7.93
CA HIS A 82 15.76 -13.90 6.86
C HIS A 82 14.44 -14.04 6.10
#